data_AF-A0A7S3SID9-F1
#
_entry.id   AF-A0A7S3SID9-F1
#
_cell.length_a   1.000
_cell.length_b   1.000
_cell.length_c   1.000
_cell.angle_alpha   90.00
_cell.angle_beta   90.00
_cell.angle_gamma   90.00
#
_symmetry.space_group_name_H-M   'P 1'
#
loop_
_entity.id
_entity.type
_entity.pdbx_description
1 polymer ?
#
loop_
_entity_poly.entity_id
_entity_poly.type
_entity_poly.pdbx_seq_one_letter_code
_entity_poly.pdbx_strand_id
1 'polypeptide(L)'
;IMIEERERTWEQDLARLYEILKDAHTPSAMLNLKLKDMEKGKFVGKAKCGQQVRDLARNHRLDKGAATKLEEAMAMREAMGKDCVKDLQLLDEHLAASNAPSKLVSMKLEALRK
;
A
#
# COMPACT_ATOMS: atom_id res chain seq x y z
N ILE A 1 0.35 9.36 9.45
CA ILE A 1 1.53 8.97 10.24
C ILE A 1 2.32 10.25 10.52
N MET A 2 2.39 10.68 11.77
CA MET A 2 3.18 11.86 12.14
C MET A 2 4.67 11.56 12.03
N ILE A 3 5.54 12.57 11.94
CA ILE A 3 6.98 12.39 11.67
C ILE A 3 7.66 11.49 12.72
N GLU A 4 7.20 11.55 13.97
CA GLU A 4 7.66 10.74 15.10
C GLU A 4 7.38 9.24 14.91
N GLU A 5 6.25 8.89 14.28
CA GLU A 5 5.91 7.49 13.98
C GLU A 5 6.70 6.96 12.78
N ARG A 6 7.21 7.85 11.91
CA ARG A 6 7.98 7.46 10.72
C ARG A 6 9.36 6.90 11.07
N GLU A 7 9.90 7.22 12.24
CA GLU A 7 11.14 6.58 12.73
C GLU A 7 10.98 5.06 12.80
N ARG A 8 9.76 4.57 13.08
CA ARG A 8 9.45 3.13 13.12
C ARG A 8 9.33 2.49 11.73
N THR A 9 9.11 3.29 10.69
CA THR A 9 8.96 2.84 9.29
C THR A 9 10.12 3.26 8.39
N TRP A 10 11.23 3.72 8.99
CA TRP A 10 12.36 4.33 8.28
C TRP A 10 12.88 3.47 7.12
N GLU A 11 13.10 2.18 7.35
CA GLU A 11 13.58 1.25 6.32
C GLU A 11 12.58 1.09 5.17
N GLN A 12 11.29 0.92 5.50
CA GLN A 12 10.23 0.82 4.50
C GLN A 12 10.10 2.11 3.69
N ASP A 13 10.27 3.25 4.34
CA ASP A 13 10.16 4.57 3.71
C ASP A 13 11.31 4.83 2.75
N LEU A 14 12.54 4.52 3.15
CA LEU A 14 13.72 4.60 2.28
C LEU A 14 13.62 3.64 1.09
N ALA A 15 13.16 2.40 1.31
CA ALA A 15 12.98 1.44 0.24
C ALA A 15 11.95 1.92 -0.81
N ARG A 16 10.84 2.52 -0.35
CA ARG A 16 9.83 3.10 -1.23
C ARG A 16 10.34 4.32 -1.97
N LEU A 17 11.07 5.21 -1.29
CA LEU A 17 11.71 6.37 -1.92
C LEU A 17 12.66 5.92 -3.03
N TYR A 18 13.50 4.91 -2.77
CA TYR A 18 14.42 4.38 -3.78
C TYR A 18 13.69 3.91 -5.03
N GLU A 19 12.62 3.11 -4.88
CA GLU A 19 11.80 2.65 -6.01
C GLU A 19 11.20 3.81 -6.81
N ILE A 20 10.60 4.79 -6.11
CA ILE A 20 9.99 5.96 -6.75
C ILE A 20 11.03 6.79 -7.52
N LEU A 21 12.20 7.01 -6.93
CA LEU A 21 13.24 7.86 -7.50
C LEU A 21 13.99 7.19 -8.65
N LYS A 22 14.15 5.86 -8.60
CA LYS A 22 14.82 5.09 -9.65
C LYS A 22 14.15 5.26 -11.02
N ASP A 23 12.81 5.34 -11.03
CA ASP A 23 12.03 5.44 -12.26
C ASP A 23 11.55 6.88 -12.56
N ALA A 24 11.91 7.85 -11.73
CA ALA A 24 11.48 9.24 -11.88
C ALA A 24 12.25 9.96 -12.99
N HIS A 25 11.52 10.64 -13.88
CA HIS A 25 12.13 11.48 -14.92
C HIS A 25 12.95 12.66 -14.32
N THR A 26 12.50 13.20 -13.19
CA THR A 26 13.17 14.28 -12.44
C THR A 26 13.29 13.93 -10.95
N PRO A 27 14.31 13.13 -10.56
CA PRO A 27 14.42 12.60 -9.20
C PRO A 27 14.41 13.66 -8.10
N SER A 28 15.11 14.79 -8.27
CA SER A 28 15.16 15.85 -7.26
C SER A 28 13.80 16.51 -7.00
N ALA A 29 13.02 16.75 -8.06
CA ALA A 29 11.67 17.31 -7.92
C ALA A 29 10.72 16.29 -7.27
N MET A 30 10.86 15.01 -7.66
CA MET A 30 10.08 13.92 -7.07
C MET A 30 10.39 13.73 -5.57
N LEU A 31 11.66 13.80 -5.18
CA LEU A 31 12.05 13.72 -3.77
C LEU A 31 11.41 14.85 -2.96
N ASN A 32 11.48 16.09 -3.43
CA ASN A 32 10.83 17.22 -2.76
C ASN A 32 9.32 17.04 -2.60
N LEU A 33 8.65 16.47 -3.61
CA LEU A 33 7.23 16.14 -3.51
C LEU A 33 6.98 15.07 -2.43
N LYS A 34 7.81 14.03 -2.38
CA LYS A 34 7.68 12.95 -1.39
C LYS A 34 8.02 13.36 0.03
N LEU A 35 8.98 14.25 0.23
CA LEU A 35 9.23 14.85 1.53
C LEU A 35 8.03 15.65 2.04
N LYS A 36 7.36 16.43 1.16
CA LYS A 36 6.10 17.11 1.51
C LYS A 36 4.96 16.14 1.84
N ASP A 37 4.90 14.99 1.16
CA ASP A 37 3.95 13.93 1.50
C ASP A 37 4.27 13.33 2.88
N MET A 38 5.55 13.16 3.22
CA MET A 38 6.00 12.67 4.54
C MET A 38 5.64 13.66 5.66
N GLU A 39 5.91 14.96 5.47
CA GLU A 39 5.54 16.03 6.41
C GLU A 39 4.03 16.06 6.68
N LYS A 40 3.22 15.85 5.64
CA LYS A 40 1.75 15.80 5.74
C LYS A 40 1.22 14.45 6.23
N GLY A 41 2.11 13.50 6.55
CA GLY A 41 1.76 12.15 6.98
C GLY A 41 1.01 11.32 5.95
N LYS A 42 1.12 11.69 4.66
CA LYS A 42 0.52 11.04 3.49
C LYS A 42 1.45 10.05 2.80
N PHE A 43 2.74 10.11 3.10
CA PHE A 43 3.69 9.15 2.53
C PHE A 43 3.55 7.80 3.22
N VAL A 44 3.51 6.75 2.40
CA VAL A 44 3.38 5.37 2.85
C VAL A 44 4.60 4.60 2.37
N GLY A 45 5.34 4.03 3.31
CA GLY A 45 6.51 3.18 3.04
C GLY A 45 6.15 1.88 2.34
N LYS A 46 7.18 1.12 1.96
CA LYS A 46 7.02 -0.18 1.31
C LYS A 46 6.49 -1.22 2.30
N ALA A 47 5.28 -1.74 2.07
CA ALA A 47 4.70 -2.76 2.92
C ALA A 47 5.51 -4.07 2.92
N LYS A 48 5.73 -4.66 4.08
CA LYS A 48 6.27 -6.03 4.23
C LYS A 48 5.31 -7.05 3.63
N CYS A 49 4.01 -6.85 3.81
CA CYS A 49 2.97 -7.66 3.15
C CYS A 49 2.84 -7.44 1.62
N GLY A 50 3.66 -6.56 1.01
CA GLY A 50 3.55 -6.21 -0.41
C GLY A 50 3.65 -7.41 -1.36
N GLN A 51 4.44 -8.44 -1.01
CA GLN A 51 4.50 -9.65 -1.85
C GLN A 51 3.19 -10.43 -1.79
N GLN A 52 2.61 -10.61 -0.59
CA GLN A 52 1.32 -11.28 -0.42
C GLN A 52 0.20 -10.52 -1.13
N VAL A 53 0.23 -9.18 -1.10
CA VAL A 53 -0.71 -8.34 -1.86
C VAL A 53 -0.59 -8.59 -3.37
N ARG A 54 0.64 -8.67 -3.90
CA ARG A 54 0.86 -8.92 -5.33
C ARG A 54 0.41 -10.33 -5.74
N ASP A 55 0.63 -11.32 -4.89
CA ASP A 55 0.20 -12.70 -5.14
C ASP A 55 -1.32 -12.80 -5.12
N LEU A 56 -1.99 -12.18 -4.14
CA LEU A 56 -3.44 -12.08 -4.07
C LEU A 56 -4.03 -11.36 -5.29
N ALA A 57 -3.43 -10.23 -5.69
CA ALA A 57 -3.85 -9.48 -6.86
C ALA A 57 -3.74 -10.31 -8.14
N ARG A 58 -2.69 -11.12 -8.27
CA ARG A 58 -2.48 -12.03 -9.40
C ARG A 58 -3.49 -13.18 -9.39
N ASN A 59 -3.70 -13.81 -8.24
CA ASN A 59 -4.61 -14.95 -8.09
C ASN A 59 -6.05 -14.58 -8.47
N HIS A 60 -6.49 -13.37 -8.08
CA HIS A 60 -7.83 -12.86 -8.37
C HIS A 60 -7.92 -11.97 -9.62
N ARG A 61 -6.84 -11.89 -10.41
CA ARG A 61 -6.75 -11.12 -11.66
C ARG A 61 -7.22 -9.67 -11.49
N LEU A 62 -6.80 -9.02 -10.40
CA LEU A 62 -7.11 -7.63 -10.16
C LEU A 62 -6.48 -6.76 -11.25
N ASP A 63 -7.24 -5.77 -11.71
CA ASP A 63 -6.69 -4.74 -12.60
C ASP A 63 -5.61 -3.91 -11.88
N LYS A 64 -4.76 -3.27 -12.67
CA LYS A 64 -3.62 -2.49 -12.17
C LYS A 64 -4.04 -1.42 -11.16
N GLY A 65 -5.18 -0.76 -11.39
CA GLY A 65 -5.68 0.29 -10.50
C GLY A 65 -6.11 -0.26 -9.13
N ALA A 66 -6.86 -1.37 -9.13
CA ALA A 66 -7.27 -2.05 -7.90
C ALA A 66 -6.07 -2.61 -7.13
N ALA A 67 -5.10 -3.22 -7.84
CA ALA A 67 -3.88 -3.76 -7.23
C ALA A 67 -3.03 -2.68 -6.55
N THR A 68 -2.79 -1.54 -7.22
CA THR A 68 -2.04 -0.41 -6.63
C THR A 68 -2.74 0.14 -5.39
N LYS A 69 -4.06 0.34 -5.44
CA LYS A 69 -4.80 0.87 -4.27
C LYS A 69 -4.82 -0.12 -3.10
N LEU A 70 -4.85 -1.43 -3.38
CA LEU A 70 -4.76 -2.46 -2.36
C LEU A 70 -3.39 -2.46 -1.68
N GLU A 71 -2.32 -2.33 -2.45
CA GLU A 71 -0.96 -2.23 -1.90
C GLU A 71 -0.82 -1.00 -1.00
N GLU A 72 -1.33 0.17 -1.43
CA GLU A 72 -1.34 1.38 -0.62
C GLU A 72 -2.14 1.22 0.69
N ALA A 73 -3.32 0.61 0.64
CA ALA A 73 -4.16 0.42 1.82
C ALA A 73 -3.53 -0.54 2.82
N MET A 74 -2.94 -1.64 2.34
CA MET A 74 -2.27 -2.60 3.22
C MET A 74 -0.99 -2.01 3.82
N ALA A 75 -0.25 -1.21 3.05
CA ALA A 75 0.90 -0.48 3.55
C ALA A 75 0.52 0.52 4.67
N MET A 76 -0.60 1.22 4.53
CA MET A 76 -1.11 2.10 5.60
C MET A 76 -1.52 1.31 6.85
N ARG A 77 -2.25 0.20 6.69
CA ARG A 77 -2.66 -0.64 7.82
C ARG A 77 -1.46 -1.24 8.56
N GLU A 78 -0.46 -1.69 7.82
CA GLU A 78 0.78 -2.21 8.41
C GLU A 78 1.49 -1.14 9.23
N ALA A 79 1.57 0.09 8.71
CA ALA A 79 2.16 1.22 9.43
C ALA A 79 1.35 1.63 10.68
N MET A 80 0.04 1.37 10.70
CA MET A 80 -0.81 1.53 11.89
C MET A 80 -0.73 0.35 12.87
N GLY A 81 0.17 -0.62 12.62
CA GLY A 81 0.35 -1.80 13.47
C GLY A 81 -0.81 -2.81 13.39
N LYS A 82 -1.59 -2.80 12.32
CA LYS A 82 -2.67 -3.77 12.09
C LYS A 82 -2.12 -5.09 11.54
N ASP A 83 -2.85 -6.17 11.78
CA ASP A 83 -2.51 -7.50 11.29
C ASP A 83 -2.90 -7.68 9.82
N CYS A 84 -1.98 -7.28 8.92
CA CYS A 84 -2.20 -7.38 7.48
C CYS A 84 -2.30 -8.82 6.98
N VAL A 85 -1.73 -9.81 7.68
CA VAL A 85 -1.82 -11.21 7.26
C VAL A 85 -3.25 -11.70 7.39
N LYS A 86 -3.86 -11.43 8.55
CA LYS A 86 -5.27 -11.76 8.78
C LYS A 86 -6.20 -10.99 7.85
N ASP A 87 -5.92 -9.71 7.61
CA ASP A 87 -6.72 -8.89 6.69
C ASP A 87 -6.68 -9.42 5.25
N LEU A 88 -5.50 -9.87 4.80
CA LEU A 88 -5.33 -10.47 3.46
C LEU A 88 -6.03 -11.82 3.34
N GLN A 89 -6.00 -12.66 4.38
CA GLN A 89 -6.74 -13.93 4.39
C GLN A 89 -8.25 -13.72 4.26
N LEU A 90 -8.81 -12.80 5.06
CA LEU A 90 -10.24 -12.46 4.96
C LEU A 90 -10.60 -11.89 3.59
N LEU A 91 -9.72 -11.06 3.02
CA LEU A 91 -9.92 -10.52 1.69
C LEU A 91 -9.88 -11.61 0.61
N ASP A 92 -9.00 -12.60 0.74
CA ASP A 92 -8.87 -13.73 -0.17
C ASP A 92 -10.17 -14.55 -0.24
N GLU A 93 -10.74 -14.89 0.92
CA GLU A 93 -12.02 -15.59 1.03
C GLU A 93 -13.16 -14.84 0.34
N HIS A 94 -13.22 -13.51 0.56
CA HIS A 94 -14.24 -12.67 -0.07
C HIS A 94 -14.06 -12.56 -1.59
N LEU A 95 -12.83 -12.54 -2.08
CA LEU A 95 -12.55 -12.48 -3.51
C LEU A 95 -12.84 -13.80 -4.20
N ALA A 96 -12.53 -14.93 -3.55
CA ALA A 96 -12.85 -16.27 -4.05
C ALA A 96 -14.36 -16.48 -4.26
N ALA A 97 -15.19 -15.84 -3.44
CA ALA A 97 -16.65 -15.89 -3.55
C ALA A 97 -17.25 -14.88 -4.57
N SER A 98 -16.43 -14.05 -5.21
CA SER A 98 -16.90 -12.91 -6.01
C SER A 98 -16.67 -13.10 -7.51
N ASN A 99 -17.70 -12.79 -8.30
CA ASN A 99 -17.60 -12.74 -9.76
C ASN A 99 -17.03 -11.40 -10.28
N ALA A 100 -16.75 -10.44 -9.40
CA ALA A 100 -16.15 -9.15 -9.76
C ALA A 100 -15.09 -8.69 -8.71
N PRO A 101 -13.92 -9.35 -8.63
CA PRO A 101 -12.93 -9.14 -7.58
C PRO A 101 -12.40 -7.70 -7.49
N SER A 102 -12.09 -7.06 -8.61
CA SER A 102 -11.64 -5.67 -8.68
C SER A 102 -12.62 -4.65 -8.08
N LYS A 103 -13.91 -4.83 -8.36
CA LYS A 103 -14.95 -3.94 -7.84
C LYS A 103 -15.10 -4.12 -6.33
N LEU A 104 -15.07 -5.37 -5.86
CA LEU A 104 -15.15 -5.71 -4.44
C LEU A 104 -13.99 -5.12 -3.64
N VAL A 105 -12.75 -5.27 -4.12
CA VAL A 105 -11.56 -4.64 -3.52
C VAL A 105 -11.76 -3.13 -3.46
N SER A 106 -12.12 -2.50 -4.58
CA SER A 106 -12.33 -1.04 -4.64
C SER A 106 -13.36 -0.54 -3.62
N MET A 107 -14.44 -1.28 -3.39
CA MET A 107 -15.45 -0.95 -2.38
C MET A 107 -14.96 -1.20 -0.94
N LYS A 108 -14.26 -2.31 -0.67
CA LYS A 108 -13.73 -2.61 0.67
C LYS A 108 -12.57 -1.70 1.09
N LEU A 109 -11.83 -1.13 0.13
CA LEU A 109 -10.71 -0.23 0.41
C LEU A 109 -11.11 1.05 1.15
N GLU A 110 -12.33 1.56 0.95
CA GLU A 110 -12.85 2.68 1.73
C GLU A 110 -13.01 2.34 3.22
N ALA A 111 -13.36 1.09 3.52
CA ALA A 111 -13.44 0.60 4.90
C ALA A 111 -12.06 0.30 5.50
N LEU A 112 -11.09 -0.14 4.69
CA LEU A 112 -9.73 -0.45 5.14
C LEU A 112 -8.88 0.78 5.44
N ARG A 113 -9.26 1.96 4.93
CA ARG A 113 -8.59 3.25 5.17
C ARG A 113 -9.02 3.92 6.49
N LYS A 114 -10.01 3.37 7.21
CA LYS A 114 -10.42 3.79 8.55
C LYS A 114 -9.76 2.90 9.60
#